data_AF-A0A1I0SGS3-F1
#
_entry.id   AF-A0A1I0SGS3-F1
#
_cell.length_a   1.000
_cell.length_b   1.000
_cell.length_c   1.000
_cell.angle_alpha   90.00
_cell.angle_beta   90.00
_cell.angle_gamma   90.00
#
_symmetry.space_group_name_H-M   'P 1'
#
loop_
_entity.id
_entity.type
_entity.pdbx_description
1 polymer ?
#
loop_
_entity_poly.entity_id
_entity_poly.type
_entity_poly.pdbx_seq_one_letter_code
_entity_poly.pdbx_strand_id
1 'polypeptide(L)'
;MRVLAAMSGGVDSAVAAARAVDAGHDVVGVHLALSTAPGTLRTGSRGCCSKEDAGDARRAADVLGIPFYVWDFAERFREDVIDDFVAAYAAGETPNPCLRCNEKIKFAALADRAEALGFDAVATGHYARLEGGVLRRAVDADKDQSYVLGVLTARQLSRSMFPIGDTPKAQVREEAAARGLAVADKPDSHDICFVPSGDTRAFLGARIGIRPGALVDAETGNTLGEHDGVHGFTVGQRKGLGLPGPAPDGKPRYVTAIEPETGTVRVGSAERLNVHGITASAPVWTSGEAPVGDVDCVVQVRAHGGTAPATARPGDSSVEITLHSPLTGVARGQAAVLYRPDPAGDVVIGSGTIAGTVSERPASAGTVSERPASAGTVSAMPAVAGDRTAE
;
A
#
# COMPACT_ATOMS: atom_id res chain seq x y z
N MET A 1 13.55 27.38 7.50
CA MET A 1 12.53 26.61 8.23
C MET A 1 13.19 25.88 9.39
N ARG A 2 12.44 25.65 10.47
CA ARG A 2 12.81 24.69 11.52
C ARG A 2 12.24 23.33 11.13
N VAL A 3 13.11 22.34 11.00
CA VAL A 3 12.76 21.02 10.47
C VAL A 3 13.05 19.95 11.51
N LEU A 4 12.04 19.12 11.79
CA LEU A 4 12.20 17.95 12.65
C LEU A 4 12.54 16.74 11.78
N ALA A 5 13.77 16.23 11.87
CA ALA A 5 14.20 15.04 11.14
C ALA A 5 13.86 13.77 11.93
N ALA A 6 12.95 12.94 11.41
CA ALA A 6 12.63 11.63 11.99
C ALA A 6 13.73 10.61 11.63
N MET A 7 14.61 10.33 12.59
CA MET A 7 15.80 9.50 12.43
C MET A 7 15.56 8.10 12.98
N SER A 8 15.43 7.13 12.08
CA SER A 8 15.14 5.73 12.41
C SER A 8 16.35 4.93 12.88
N GLY A 9 17.56 5.51 12.83
CA GLY A 9 18.82 4.78 13.02
C GLY A 9 19.31 4.06 11.75
N GLY A 10 18.64 4.29 10.61
CA GLY A 10 19.05 3.79 9.30
C GLY A 10 19.66 4.88 8.41
N VAL A 11 20.38 4.44 7.38
CA VAL A 11 21.09 5.30 6.41
C VAL A 11 20.21 6.36 5.77
N ASP A 12 19.00 5.99 5.37
CA ASP A 12 18.09 6.87 4.63
C ASP A 12 17.68 8.09 5.45
N SER A 13 17.34 7.87 6.72
CA SER A 13 16.93 8.95 7.62
C SER A 13 18.09 9.84 8.02
N ALA A 14 19.31 9.29 8.09
CA ALA A 14 20.51 10.07 8.39
C ALA A 14 20.89 10.98 7.21
N VAL A 15 20.85 10.47 5.97
CA VAL A 15 21.09 11.27 4.77
C VAL A 15 19.98 12.29 4.54
N ALA A 16 18.72 11.94 4.79
CA ALA A 16 17.62 12.90 4.74
C ALA A 16 17.83 14.08 5.71
N ALA A 17 18.26 13.80 6.95
CA ALA A 17 18.61 14.84 7.92
C ALA A 17 19.80 15.69 7.44
N ALA A 18 20.84 15.04 6.90
CA ALA A 18 22.03 15.72 6.39
C ALA A 18 21.71 16.69 5.24
N ARG A 19 20.89 16.26 4.28
CA ARG A 19 20.44 17.10 3.17
C ARG A 19 19.56 18.26 3.63
N ALA A 20 18.74 18.07 4.67
CA ALA A 20 17.98 19.16 5.28
C ALA A 20 18.90 20.22 5.92
N VAL A 21 20.01 19.79 6.55
CA VAL A 21 21.04 20.69 7.09
C VAL A 21 21.72 21.46 5.95
N ASP A 22 22.14 20.76 4.89
CA ASP A 22 22.82 21.38 3.74
C ASP A 22 21.93 22.39 2.99
N ALA A 23 20.61 22.17 2.99
CA ALA A 23 19.63 23.12 2.47
C ALA A 23 19.46 24.37 3.36
N GLY A 24 20.22 24.50 4.44
CA GLY A 24 20.24 25.66 5.34
C GLY A 24 19.07 25.70 6.32
N HIS A 25 18.46 24.57 6.65
CA HIS A 25 17.39 24.52 7.66
C HIS A 25 17.94 24.41 9.08
N ASP A 26 17.17 24.89 10.06
CA ASP A 26 17.41 24.64 11.48
C ASP A 26 16.87 23.24 11.82
N VAL A 27 17.75 22.24 11.79
CA VAL A 27 17.35 20.82 11.91
C VAL A 27 17.51 20.33 13.33
N VAL A 28 16.48 19.66 13.85
CA VAL A 28 16.53 18.87 15.08
C VAL A 28 16.20 17.42 14.75
N GLY A 29 17.06 16.50 15.19
CA GLY A 29 16.83 15.06 15.06
C GLY A 29 15.90 14.54 16.14
N VAL A 30 15.03 13.60 15.77
CA VAL A 30 14.21 12.85 16.72
C VAL A 30 14.16 11.38 16.36
N HIS A 31 14.30 10.51 17.35
CA HIS A 31 14.01 9.09 17.23
C HIS A 31 12.71 8.74 17.96
N LEU A 32 11.87 7.91 17.33
CA LEU A 32 10.61 7.48 17.91
C LEU A 32 10.80 6.15 18.64
N ALA A 33 10.66 6.16 19.96
CA ALA A 33 10.56 4.94 20.73
C ALA A 33 9.13 4.39 20.59
N LEU A 34 8.98 3.31 19.81
CA LEU A 34 7.68 2.69 19.51
C LEU A 34 7.47 1.35 20.22
N SER A 35 8.45 0.88 21.01
CA SER A 35 8.35 -0.39 21.73
C SER A 35 7.89 -0.17 23.17
N THR A 36 6.85 -0.92 23.57
CA THR A 36 6.40 -1.01 24.98
C THR A 36 7.32 -1.89 25.84
N ALA A 37 8.30 -2.58 25.24
CA ALA A 37 9.26 -3.44 25.92
C ALA A 37 10.72 -3.07 25.53
N PRO A 38 11.20 -1.86 25.89
CA PRO A 38 12.53 -1.36 25.50
C PRO A 38 13.70 -2.14 26.13
N GLY A 39 13.44 -3.08 27.04
CA GLY A 39 14.44 -3.87 27.77
C GLY A 39 15.00 -5.08 27.01
N THR A 40 14.32 -5.58 25.98
CA THR A 40 14.79 -6.74 25.22
C THR A 40 15.80 -6.29 24.16
N LEU A 41 17.08 -6.67 24.34
CA LEU A 41 18.09 -6.61 23.29
C LEU A 41 17.56 -7.37 22.07
N ARG A 42 17.48 -6.70 20.92
CA ARG A 42 17.15 -7.35 19.65
C ARG A 42 18.44 -7.75 18.96
N THR A 43 18.47 -8.93 18.37
CA THR A 43 19.54 -9.36 17.46
C THR A 43 19.06 -9.23 16.01
N GLY A 44 19.72 -8.40 15.20
CA GLY A 44 19.52 -8.30 13.75
C GLY A 44 18.83 -7.01 13.25
N SER A 45 18.82 -6.79 11.93
CA SER A 45 18.36 -5.56 11.25
C SER A 45 16.83 -5.42 11.11
N ARG A 46 16.03 -6.07 11.96
CA ARG A 46 14.56 -6.14 11.83
C ARG A 46 13.86 -5.03 12.64
N GLY A 47 13.66 -3.89 11.98
CA GLY A 47 12.86 -2.75 12.46
C GLY A 47 13.70 -1.57 12.98
N CYS A 48 13.04 -0.43 13.21
CA CYS A 48 13.64 0.85 13.61
C CYS A 48 13.40 1.25 15.08
N CYS A 49 13.01 0.30 15.92
CA CYS A 49 12.43 0.59 17.26
C CYS A 49 13.26 0.01 18.41
N SER A 50 14.54 -0.26 18.18
CA SER A 50 15.44 -0.80 19.20
C SER A 50 16.28 0.30 19.87
N LYS A 51 16.84 0.00 21.06
CA LYS A 51 17.83 0.87 21.70
C LYS A 51 19.06 1.11 20.81
N GLU A 52 19.44 0.12 20.01
CA GLU A 52 20.57 0.20 19.08
C GLU A 52 20.29 1.23 17.99
N ASP A 53 19.07 1.23 17.43
CA ASP A 53 18.63 2.20 16.43
C ASP A 53 18.63 3.64 16.97
N ALA A 54 18.19 3.83 18.22
CA ALA A 54 18.27 5.13 18.88
C ALA A 54 19.73 5.60 19.04
N GLY A 55 20.64 4.68 19.35
CA GLY A 55 22.07 4.96 19.44
C GLY A 55 22.71 5.30 18.08
N ASP A 56 22.31 4.60 17.02
CA ASP A 56 22.73 4.90 15.64
C ASP A 56 22.23 6.28 15.20
N ALA A 57 20.95 6.60 15.47
CA ALA A 57 20.36 7.89 15.17
C ALA A 57 21.06 9.02 15.92
N ARG A 58 21.42 8.80 17.21
CA ARG A 58 22.19 9.75 18.00
C ARG A 58 23.57 10.00 17.39
N ARG A 59 24.31 8.94 17.04
CA ARG A 59 25.64 9.08 16.41
C ARG A 59 25.58 9.84 15.10
N ALA A 60 24.57 9.56 14.27
CA ALA A 60 24.35 10.31 13.04
C ALA A 60 24.08 11.80 13.34
N ALA A 61 23.25 12.11 14.34
CA ALA A 61 23.00 13.50 14.74
C ALA A 61 24.26 14.21 15.26
N ASP A 62 25.11 13.51 16.02
CA ASP A 62 26.40 14.05 16.50
C ASP A 62 27.34 14.38 15.33
N VAL A 63 27.42 13.53 14.29
CA VAL A 63 28.20 13.80 13.06
C VAL A 63 27.67 15.04 12.33
N LEU A 64 26.36 15.22 12.29
CA LEU A 64 25.71 16.37 11.65
C LEU A 64 25.74 17.65 12.51
N GLY A 65 26.14 17.55 13.78
CA GLY A 65 26.15 18.69 14.71
C GLY A 65 24.74 19.21 15.08
N ILE A 66 23.70 18.37 15.02
CA ILE A 66 22.31 18.77 15.28
C ILE A 66 21.82 18.30 16.66
N PRO A 67 20.90 19.04 17.32
CA PRO A 67 20.25 18.57 18.54
C PRO A 67 19.47 17.28 18.28
N PHE A 68 19.42 16.38 19.27
CA PHE A 68 18.77 15.09 19.14
C PHE A 68 17.96 14.70 20.37
N TYR A 69 16.75 14.21 20.15
CA TYR A 69 15.84 13.75 21.20
C TYR A 69 15.28 12.35 20.90
N VAL A 70 14.87 11.65 21.93
CA VAL A 70 14.07 10.43 21.82
C VAL A 70 12.68 10.72 22.36
N TRP A 71 11.65 10.50 21.55
CA TRP A 71 10.26 10.69 21.95
C TRP A 71 9.55 9.35 22.03
N ASP A 72 8.87 9.14 23.15
CA ASP A 72 8.02 7.97 23.36
C ASP A 72 6.69 8.15 22.63
N PHE A 73 6.39 7.20 21.74
CA PHE A 73 5.11 7.04 21.06
C PHE A 73 4.60 5.59 21.18
N ALA A 74 5.13 4.79 22.12
CA ALA A 74 4.86 3.36 22.21
C ALA A 74 3.39 3.04 22.48
N GLU A 75 2.73 3.83 23.34
CA GLU A 75 1.30 3.70 23.63
C GLU A 75 0.46 3.95 22.38
N ARG A 76 0.67 5.11 21.74
CA ARG A 76 -0.06 5.47 20.53
C ARG A 76 0.22 4.52 19.37
N PHE A 77 1.44 4.02 19.25
CA PHE A 77 1.80 3.01 18.25
C PHE A 77 1.11 1.67 18.50
N ARG A 78 1.00 1.24 19.77
CA ARG A 78 0.25 0.04 20.13
C ARG A 78 -1.20 0.19 19.70
N GLU A 79 -1.85 1.27 20.10
CA GLU A 79 -3.28 1.50 19.84
C GLU A 79 -3.59 1.73 18.35
N ASP A 80 -2.89 2.67 17.71
CA ASP A 80 -3.21 3.11 16.35
C ASP A 80 -2.64 2.18 15.25
N VAL A 81 -1.71 1.29 15.58
CA VAL A 81 -1.03 0.44 14.59
C VAL A 81 -1.09 -1.04 14.94
N ILE A 82 -0.72 -1.45 16.16
CA ILE A 82 -0.67 -2.87 16.51
C ILE A 82 -2.07 -3.43 16.71
N ASP A 83 -2.91 -2.74 17.47
CA ASP A 83 -4.26 -3.19 17.80
C ASP A 83 -5.16 -3.16 16.55
N ASP A 84 -5.04 -2.13 15.70
CA ASP A 84 -5.67 -2.07 14.36
C ASP A 84 -5.25 -3.27 13.49
N PHE A 85 -3.94 -3.56 13.44
CA PHE A 85 -3.42 -4.70 12.69
C PHE A 85 -3.99 -6.03 13.18
N VAL A 86 -4.05 -6.24 14.50
CA VAL A 86 -4.61 -7.45 15.12
C VAL A 86 -6.12 -7.56 14.83
N ALA A 87 -6.86 -6.46 14.97
CA ALA A 87 -8.30 -6.41 14.72
C ALA A 87 -8.63 -6.72 13.24
N ALA A 88 -7.89 -6.16 12.29
CA ALA A 88 -8.09 -6.40 10.86
C ALA A 88 -7.83 -7.88 10.50
N TYR A 89 -6.76 -8.50 11.02
CA TYR A 89 -6.54 -9.95 10.84
C TYR A 89 -7.62 -10.79 11.52
N ALA A 90 -8.14 -10.36 12.66
CA ALA A 90 -9.26 -11.04 13.32
C ALA A 90 -10.56 -10.98 12.48
N ALA A 91 -10.70 -9.95 11.65
CA ALA A 91 -11.75 -9.75 10.66
C ALA A 91 -11.42 -10.36 9.27
N GLY A 92 -10.40 -11.22 9.17
CA GLY A 92 -10.06 -11.92 7.92
C GLY A 92 -9.44 -11.02 6.84
N GLU A 93 -9.02 -9.81 7.20
CA GLU A 93 -8.35 -8.87 6.31
C GLU A 93 -6.83 -9.04 6.36
N THR A 94 -6.13 -8.45 5.40
CA THR A 94 -4.67 -8.43 5.36
C THR A 94 -4.20 -6.98 5.32
N PRO A 95 -4.07 -6.30 6.47
CA PRO A 95 -3.62 -4.91 6.55
C PRO A 95 -2.11 -4.76 6.26
N ASN A 96 -1.70 -3.55 5.87
CA ASN A 96 -0.29 -3.16 5.85
C ASN A 96 -0.03 -2.15 6.99
N PRO A 97 0.68 -2.54 8.06
CA PRO A 97 0.87 -1.69 9.24
C PRO A 97 1.75 -0.46 8.96
N CYS A 98 2.57 -0.47 7.90
CA CYS A 98 3.37 0.68 7.51
C CYS A 98 2.51 1.83 7.00
N LEU A 99 1.37 1.55 6.34
CA LEU A 99 0.40 2.58 5.95
C LEU A 99 -0.12 3.31 7.19
N ARG A 100 -0.60 2.54 8.20
CA ARG A 100 -1.12 3.10 9.46
C ARG A 100 -0.08 3.84 10.27
N CYS A 101 1.15 3.32 10.34
CA CYS A 101 2.25 4.02 11.00
C CYS A 101 2.57 5.37 10.33
N ASN A 102 2.59 5.44 9.00
CA ASN A 102 2.78 6.72 8.31
C ASN A 102 1.59 7.66 8.56
N GLU A 103 0.36 7.17 8.40
CA GLU A 103 -0.87 7.95 8.55
C GLU A 103 -1.05 8.51 9.97
N LYS A 104 -0.92 7.68 11.00
CA LYS A 104 -1.29 8.01 12.39
C LYS A 104 -0.12 8.45 13.26
N ILE A 105 1.08 7.93 12.99
CA ILE A 105 2.25 8.16 13.85
C ILE A 105 3.17 9.21 13.25
N LYS A 106 3.81 8.92 12.10
CA LYS A 106 4.86 9.81 11.55
C LYS A 106 4.33 11.14 11.04
N PHE A 107 3.18 11.13 10.36
CA PHE A 107 2.64 12.34 9.73
C PHE A 107 1.36 12.85 10.39
N ALA A 108 0.94 12.28 11.52
CA ALA A 108 -0.06 12.86 12.40
C ALA A 108 0.54 13.13 13.77
N ALA A 109 0.68 12.13 14.63
CA ALA A 109 1.12 12.33 16.01
C ALA A 109 2.47 13.08 16.14
N LEU A 110 3.46 12.70 15.33
CA LEU A 110 4.75 13.37 15.28
C LEU A 110 4.64 14.77 14.68
N ALA A 111 3.90 14.93 13.58
CA ALA A 111 3.74 16.21 12.89
C ALA A 111 2.97 17.25 13.75
N ASP A 112 1.92 16.82 14.45
CA ASP A 112 1.14 17.67 15.35
C ASP A 112 2.00 18.09 16.57
N ARG A 113 2.81 17.17 17.12
CA ARG A 113 3.79 17.51 18.18
C ARG A 113 4.89 18.44 17.67
N ALA A 114 5.35 18.25 16.44
CA ALA A 114 6.35 19.12 15.80
C ALA A 114 5.79 20.54 15.64
N GLU A 115 4.57 20.69 15.13
CA GLU A 115 3.89 22.00 15.04
C GLU A 115 3.78 22.67 16.41
N ALA A 116 3.31 21.96 17.43
CA ALA A 116 3.15 22.51 18.77
C ALA A 116 4.47 23.02 19.37
N LEU A 117 5.61 22.50 18.92
CA LEU A 117 6.96 22.91 19.32
C LEU A 117 7.60 23.95 18.38
N GLY A 118 6.85 24.41 17.37
CA GLY A 118 7.28 25.45 16.43
C GLY A 118 8.18 24.93 15.29
N PHE A 119 8.04 23.66 14.91
CA PHE A 119 8.64 23.15 13.67
C PHE A 119 7.71 23.37 12.49
N ASP A 120 8.29 23.73 11.34
CA ASP A 120 7.57 24.01 10.10
C ASP A 120 7.28 22.72 9.31
N ALA A 121 8.17 21.72 9.41
CA ALA A 121 8.07 20.48 8.65
C ALA A 121 8.75 19.29 9.35
N VAL A 122 8.35 18.08 8.95
CA VAL A 122 8.96 16.80 9.33
C VAL A 122 9.70 16.21 8.12
N ALA A 123 11.01 16.04 8.25
CA ALA A 123 11.82 15.36 7.25
C ALA A 123 11.95 13.87 7.57
N THR A 124 11.78 13.02 6.57
CA THR A 124 11.91 11.57 6.72
C THR A 124 12.76 10.98 5.60
N GLY A 125 13.39 9.84 5.86
CA GLY A 125 14.14 9.08 4.86
C GLY A 125 13.25 8.23 3.95
N HIS A 126 12.07 8.71 3.56
CA HIS A 126 11.26 7.97 2.59
C HIS A 126 11.69 8.27 1.15
N TYR A 127 11.70 7.24 0.33
CA TYR A 127 11.90 7.36 -1.12
C TYR A 127 10.56 7.75 -1.77
N ALA A 128 10.31 9.05 -1.83
CA ALA A 128 9.26 9.66 -2.63
C ALA A 128 9.67 11.09 -2.94
N ARG A 129 9.11 11.70 -3.98
CA ARG A 129 9.34 13.12 -4.29
C ARG A 129 8.11 13.93 -3.93
N LEU A 130 8.32 15.10 -3.35
CA LEU A 130 7.24 16.01 -2.96
C LEU A 130 7.63 17.43 -3.35
N GLU A 131 6.98 17.94 -4.38
CA GLU A 131 7.26 19.25 -4.95
C GLU A 131 5.94 20.00 -5.13
N GLY A 132 5.82 21.21 -4.55
CA GLY A 132 4.60 22.01 -4.64
C GLY A 132 3.35 21.32 -4.10
N GLY A 133 3.51 20.41 -3.11
CA GLY A 133 2.41 19.60 -2.56
C GLY A 133 2.04 18.36 -3.39
N VAL A 134 2.71 18.12 -4.53
CA VAL A 134 2.46 16.96 -5.38
C VAL A 134 3.38 15.81 -4.98
N LEU A 135 2.78 14.74 -4.45
CA LEU A 135 3.48 13.50 -4.12
C LEU A 135 3.72 12.68 -5.40
N ARG A 136 4.97 12.28 -5.64
CA ARG A 136 5.41 11.50 -6.80
C ARG A 136 6.22 10.29 -6.38
N ARG A 137 6.28 9.30 -7.28
CA ARG A 137 7.22 8.19 -7.15
C ARG A 137 8.66 8.66 -7.04
N ALA A 138 9.46 7.93 -6.27
CA ALA A 138 10.91 8.08 -6.28
C ALA A 138 11.51 7.77 -7.65
N VAL A 139 12.74 8.23 -7.88
CA VAL A 139 13.52 7.86 -9.08
C VAL A 139 13.97 6.39 -9.05
N ASP A 140 14.11 5.83 -7.85
CA ASP A 140 14.47 4.43 -7.62
C ASP A 140 13.19 3.60 -7.48
N ALA A 141 12.82 2.88 -8.55
CA ALA A 141 11.57 2.12 -8.60
C ALA A 141 11.54 0.96 -7.59
N ASP A 142 12.69 0.38 -7.25
CA ASP A 142 12.77 -0.75 -6.30
C ASP A 142 12.64 -0.28 -4.85
N LYS A 143 12.86 1.01 -4.61
CA LYS A 143 12.82 1.63 -3.29
C LYS A 143 11.65 2.58 -3.11
N ASP A 144 10.88 2.85 -4.17
CA ASP A 144 9.72 3.74 -4.12
C ASP A 144 8.78 3.41 -2.96
N GLN A 145 8.53 4.42 -2.15
CA GLN A 145 7.67 4.37 -0.97
C GLN A 145 6.44 5.27 -1.12
N SER A 146 6.19 5.81 -2.32
CA SER A 146 4.99 6.58 -2.61
C SER A 146 3.69 5.82 -2.27
N TYR A 147 3.67 4.49 -2.41
CA TYR A 147 2.54 3.64 -2.05
C TYR A 147 2.18 3.76 -0.56
N VAL A 148 3.18 3.66 0.33
CA VAL A 148 2.96 3.74 1.77
C VAL A 148 2.69 5.17 2.26
N LEU A 149 2.91 6.17 1.40
CA LEU A 149 2.62 7.58 1.63
C LEU A 149 1.33 8.04 0.94
N GLY A 150 0.71 7.21 0.08
CA GLY A 150 -0.51 7.57 -0.64
C GLY A 150 -1.74 7.74 0.25
N VAL A 151 -1.64 7.36 1.53
CA VAL A 151 -2.64 7.55 2.58
C VAL A 151 -2.53 8.92 3.27
N LEU A 152 -1.55 9.74 2.91
CA LEU A 152 -1.36 11.05 3.50
C LEU A 152 -2.31 12.08 2.89
N THR A 153 -2.92 12.89 3.74
CA THR A 153 -3.74 14.04 3.34
C THR A 153 -2.89 15.21 2.85
N ALA A 154 -3.49 16.14 2.11
CA ALA A 154 -2.82 17.38 1.69
C ALA A 154 -2.19 18.16 2.86
N ARG A 155 -2.85 18.22 4.02
CA ARG A 155 -2.32 18.86 5.24
C ARG A 155 -1.06 18.17 5.75
N GLN A 156 -1.03 16.85 5.71
CA GLN A 156 0.13 16.07 6.16
C GLN A 156 1.29 16.23 5.18
N LEU A 157 1.00 16.18 3.87
CA LEU A 157 1.99 16.42 2.82
C LEU A 157 2.58 17.82 2.88
N SER A 158 1.77 18.87 3.12
CA SER A 158 2.28 20.26 3.18
C SER A 158 3.30 20.50 4.29
N ARG A 159 3.42 19.58 5.26
CA ARG A 159 4.39 19.60 6.35
C ARG A 159 5.42 18.49 6.28
N SER A 160 5.51 17.80 5.14
CA SER A 160 6.43 16.69 4.95
C SER A 160 7.61 17.10 4.08
N MET A 161 8.77 16.49 4.32
CA MET A 161 9.92 16.56 3.44
C MET A 161 10.46 15.16 3.18
N PHE A 162 10.79 14.88 1.91
CA PHE A 162 11.38 13.61 1.45
C PHE A 162 12.68 13.89 0.69
N PRO A 163 13.79 14.23 1.40
CA PRO A 163 14.98 14.79 0.76
C PRO A 163 15.80 13.82 -0.11
N ILE A 164 15.41 12.54 -0.19
CA ILE A 164 16.20 11.48 -0.84
C ILE A 164 15.48 10.79 -2.01
N GLY A 165 14.21 11.12 -2.28
CA GLY A 165 13.44 10.44 -3.33
C GLY A 165 13.91 10.72 -4.76
N ASP A 166 14.83 11.66 -4.93
CA ASP A 166 15.47 12.03 -6.19
C ASP A 166 16.77 11.27 -6.46
N THR A 167 17.20 10.39 -5.56
CA THR A 167 18.51 9.74 -5.60
C THR A 167 18.37 8.22 -5.43
N PRO A 168 19.00 7.40 -6.29
CA PRO A 168 19.05 5.96 -6.10
C PRO A 168 19.70 5.53 -4.79
N LYS A 169 19.22 4.43 -4.20
CA LYS A 169 19.69 3.95 -2.88
C LYS A 169 21.20 3.73 -2.79
N ALA A 170 21.82 3.25 -3.87
CA ALA A 170 23.28 3.06 -3.90
C ALA A 170 24.02 4.39 -3.66
N GLN A 171 23.59 5.46 -4.32
CA GLN A 171 24.18 6.79 -4.17
C GLN A 171 23.88 7.39 -2.80
N VAL A 172 22.70 7.12 -2.21
CA VAL A 172 22.41 7.50 -0.81
C VAL A 172 23.40 6.84 0.17
N ARG A 173 23.80 5.58 -0.07
CA ARG A 173 24.82 4.90 0.76
C ARG A 173 26.21 5.49 0.56
N GLU A 174 26.59 5.80 -0.68
CA GLU A 174 27.86 6.47 -0.99
C GLU A 174 27.94 7.85 -0.32
N GLU A 175 26.87 8.62 -0.38
CA GLU A 175 26.75 9.92 0.30
C GLU A 175 26.90 9.77 1.82
N ALA A 176 26.26 8.75 2.41
CA ALA A 176 26.41 8.47 3.83
C ALA A 176 27.87 8.16 4.21
N ALA A 177 28.55 7.33 3.42
CA ALA A 177 29.95 6.98 3.63
C ALA A 177 30.86 8.22 3.51
N ALA A 178 30.64 9.06 2.49
CA ALA A 178 31.39 10.30 2.29
C ALA A 178 31.23 11.29 3.45
N ARG A 179 30.07 11.29 4.12
CA ARG A 179 29.78 12.10 5.32
C ARG A 179 30.32 11.50 6.62
N GLY A 180 30.91 10.30 6.59
CA GLY A 180 31.37 9.59 7.79
C GLY A 180 30.22 9.04 8.66
N LEU A 181 29.03 8.82 8.07
CA LEU A 181 27.90 8.23 8.79
C LEU A 181 28.10 6.71 8.92
N ALA A 182 28.29 6.22 10.15
CA ALA A 182 28.55 4.80 10.44
C ALA A 182 27.45 3.84 9.98
N VAL A 183 26.26 4.34 9.64
CA VAL A 183 25.11 3.57 9.17
C VAL A 183 25.14 3.28 7.66
N ALA A 184 26.17 3.74 6.93
CA ALA A 184 26.27 3.60 5.47
C ALA A 184 26.12 2.14 4.97
N ASP A 185 26.69 1.18 5.70
CA ASP A 185 26.64 -0.25 5.35
C ASP A 185 25.51 -1.01 6.07
N LYS A 186 24.72 -0.34 6.91
CA LYS A 186 23.64 -1.00 7.67
C LYS A 186 22.59 -1.54 6.68
N PRO A 187 22.20 -2.82 6.78
CA PRO A 187 21.13 -3.37 5.95
C PRO A 187 19.81 -2.61 6.13
N ASP A 188 19.00 -2.58 5.09
CA ASP A 188 17.67 -1.97 5.18
C ASP A 188 16.80 -2.76 6.17
N SER A 189 15.91 -2.06 6.88
CA SER A 189 14.90 -2.72 7.68
C SER A 189 13.86 -3.35 6.74
N HIS A 190 13.75 -4.67 6.83
CA HIS A 190 12.72 -5.46 6.17
C HIS A 190 11.79 -6.06 7.23
N ASP A 191 10.58 -6.45 6.81
CA ASP A 191 9.50 -7.02 7.65
C ASP A 191 8.78 -6.03 8.59
N ILE A 192 7.77 -6.54 9.30
CA ILE A 192 6.92 -5.77 10.23
C ILE A 192 7.74 -5.42 11.48
N CYS A 193 7.93 -4.12 11.74
CA CYS A 193 8.87 -3.63 12.75
C CYS A 193 8.57 -4.08 14.21
N PHE A 194 7.32 -4.43 14.50
CA PHE A 194 6.88 -4.90 15.82
C PHE A 194 6.76 -6.42 15.95
N VAL A 195 7.16 -7.18 14.92
CA VAL A 195 7.22 -8.66 14.93
C VAL A 195 8.69 -9.09 14.81
N PRO A 196 9.48 -9.10 15.91
CA PRO A 196 10.93 -9.30 15.84
C PRO A 196 11.33 -10.66 15.25
N SER A 197 10.53 -11.70 15.51
CA SER A 197 10.75 -13.05 14.99
C SER A 197 10.57 -13.14 13.47
N GLY A 198 9.87 -12.18 12.85
CA GLY A 198 9.35 -12.31 11.49
C GLY A 198 8.18 -13.29 11.37
N ASP A 199 7.77 -13.95 12.46
CA ASP A 199 6.66 -14.89 12.47
C ASP A 199 5.35 -14.18 12.83
N THR A 200 4.72 -13.59 11.82
CA THR A 200 3.43 -12.91 11.95
C THR A 200 2.33 -13.85 12.40
N ARG A 201 2.36 -15.14 11.99
CA ARG A 201 1.35 -16.12 12.39
C ARG A 201 1.42 -16.38 13.88
N ALA A 202 2.61 -16.62 14.43
CA ALA A 202 2.79 -16.80 15.87
C ALA A 202 2.42 -15.53 16.65
N PHE A 203 2.79 -14.35 16.14
CA PHE A 203 2.44 -13.06 16.75
C PHE A 203 0.93 -12.85 16.87
N LEU A 204 0.18 -13.16 15.80
CA LEU A 204 -1.27 -13.04 15.74
C LEU A 204 -1.95 -14.11 16.62
N GLY A 205 -1.48 -15.36 16.56
CA GLY A 205 -2.03 -16.45 17.36
C GLY A 205 -1.96 -16.19 18.86
N ALA A 206 -0.88 -15.56 19.33
CA ALA A 206 -0.72 -15.18 20.73
C ALA A 206 -1.69 -14.07 21.21
N ARG A 207 -2.29 -13.30 20.29
CA ARG A 207 -3.16 -12.14 20.61
C ARG A 207 -4.63 -12.39 20.31
N ILE A 208 -4.91 -13.01 19.17
CA ILE A 208 -6.28 -13.33 18.73
C ILE A 208 -6.77 -14.61 19.40
N GLY A 209 -5.85 -15.52 19.72
CA GLY A 209 -6.17 -16.86 20.19
C GLY A 209 -6.53 -17.83 19.06
N ILE A 210 -6.65 -19.10 19.43
CA ILE A 210 -7.02 -20.19 18.51
C ILE A 210 -8.54 -20.14 18.29
N ARG A 211 -8.95 -20.04 17.02
CA ARG A 211 -10.34 -20.09 16.59
C ARG A 211 -10.44 -21.12 15.45
N PRO A 212 -10.63 -22.42 15.78
CA PRO A 212 -10.57 -23.47 14.78
C PRO A 212 -11.60 -23.27 13.67
N GLY A 213 -11.25 -23.70 12.47
CA GLY A 213 -12.09 -23.55 11.29
C GLY A 213 -11.71 -24.50 10.18
N ALA A 214 -12.39 -24.40 9.04
CA ALA A 214 -12.30 -25.37 7.95
C ALA A 214 -11.68 -24.75 6.69
N LEU A 215 -10.81 -25.52 6.04
CA LEU A 215 -10.39 -25.29 4.66
C LEU A 215 -11.43 -25.92 3.75
N VAL A 216 -12.06 -25.13 2.90
CA VAL A 216 -13.15 -25.56 2.02
C VAL A 216 -12.76 -25.33 0.56
N ASP A 217 -12.97 -26.34 -0.27
CA ASP A 217 -12.78 -26.23 -1.71
C ASP A 217 -13.79 -25.24 -2.32
N ALA A 218 -13.27 -24.21 -3.00
CA ALA A 218 -14.08 -23.10 -3.50
C ALA A 218 -15.06 -23.49 -4.62
N GLU A 219 -14.87 -24.64 -5.25
CA GLU A 219 -15.70 -25.13 -6.35
C GLU A 219 -16.70 -26.19 -5.88
N THR A 220 -16.22 -27.19 -5.15
CA THR A 220 -17.05 -28.33 -4.72
C THR A 220 -17.74 -28.10 -3.37
N GLY A 221 -17.25 -27.17 -2.56
CA GLY A 221 -17.73 -26.95 -1.19
C GLY A 221 -17.26 -28.03 -0.20
N ASN A 222 -16.42 -28.98 -0.64
CA ASN A 222 -15.91 -30.04 0.22
C ASN A 222 -14.89 -29.51 1.24
N THR A 223 -14.97 -30.01 2.47
CA THR A 223 -13.94 -29.77 3.48
C THR A 223 -12.66 -30.51 3.09
N LEU A 224 -11.55 -29.77 2.99
CA LEU A 224 -10.22 -30.26 2.64
C LEU A 224 -9.35 -30.50 3.88
N GLY A 225 -9.63 -29.81 4.97
CA GLY A 225 -8.88 -29.90 6.23
C GLY A 225 -9.34 -28.87 7.24
N GLU A 226 -8.63 -28.80 8.36
CA GLU A 226 -8.89 -27.88 9.48
C GLU A 226 -7.70 -26.95 9.71
N HIS A 227 -7.94 -25.83 10.40
CA HIS A 227 -6.89 -24.88 10.79
C HIS A 227 -7.18 -24.24 12.14
N ASP A 228 -6.15 -23.69 12.78
CA ASP A 228 -6.25 -23.04 14.11
C ASP A 228 -6.80 -21.60 14.07
N GLY A 229 -6.98 -21.02 12.88
CA GLY A 229 -7.62 -19.72 12.73
C GLY A 229 -7.38 -19.05 11.39
N VAL A 230 -8.38 -18.29 10.95
CA VAL A 230 -8.36 -17.54 9.67
C VAL A 230 -7.22 -16.53 9.59
N HIS A 231 -6.75 -16.01 10.73
CA HIS A 231 -5.65 -15.04 10.82
C HIS A 231 -4.30 -15.61 10.36
N GLY A 232 -4.18 -16.93 10.18
CA GLY A 232 -3.00 -17.57 9.59
C GLY A 232 -2.99 -17.58 8.06
N PHE A 233 -4.02 -17.01 7.41
CA PHE A 233 -4.23 -17.06 5.98
C PHE A 233 -4.33 -15.67 5.35
N THR A 234 -3.93 -15.57 4.09
CA THR A 234 -4.06 -14.37 3.25
C THR A 234 -4.57 -14.75 1.88
N VAL A 235 -5.48 -13.97 1.30
CA VAL A 235 -5.96 -14.19 -0.08
C VAL A 235 -4.78 -14.21 -1.06
N GLY A 236 -4.72 -15.23 -1.91
CA GLY A 236 -3.60 -15.52 -2.82
C GLY A 236 -2.48 -16.36 -2.22
N GLN A 237 -2.55 -16.73 -0.93
CA GLN A 237 -1.57 -17.62 -0.31
C GLN A 237 -1.62 -19.03 -0.91
N ARG A 238 -0.45 -19.51 -1.35
CA ARG A 238 -0.25 -20.88 -1.87
C ARG A 238 0.40 -21.83 -0.88
N LYS A 239 1.38 -21.34 -0.12
CA LYS A 239 2.19 -22.16 0.81
C LYS A 239 1.57 -22.18 2.20
N GLY A 240 1.88 -23.22 2.99
CA GLY A 240 1.46 -23.28 4.39
C GLY A 240 -0.02 -23.55 4.61
N LEU A 241 -0.72 -24.12 3.61
CA LEU A 241 -2.14 -24.47 3.72
C LEU A 241 -2.41 -25.71 4.57
N GLY A 242 -1.39 -26.53 4.87
CA GLY A 242 -1.57 -27.78 5.62
C GLY A 242 -2.30 -28.89 4.85
N LEU A 243 -2.48 -28.75 3.53
CA LEU A 243 -3.14 -29.73 2.68
C LEU A 243 -2.14 -30.70 2.02
N PRO A 244 -2.49 -31.99 1.84
CA PRO A 244 -1.65 -32.97 1.18
C PRO A 244 -1.61 -32.74 -0.34
N GLY A 245 -0.47 -32.29 -0.85
CA GLY A 245 -0.20 -32.20 -2.30
C GLY A 245 -1.04 -31.16 -3.07
N PRO A 246 -0.89 -31.10 -4.41
CA PRO A 246 -1.75 -30.28 -5.27
C PRO A 246 -3.21 -30.79 -5.28
N ALA A 247 -4.11 -30.04 -5.93
CA ALA A 247 -5.47 -30.51 -6.17
C ALA A 247 -5.49 -31.82 -7.01
N PRO A 248 -6.61 -32.57 -7.05
CA PRO A 248 -6.72 -33.81 -7.82
C PRO A 248 -6.35 -33.67 -9.31
N ASP A 249 -6.49 -32.47 -9.87
CA ASP A 249 -6.09 -32.11 -11.24
C ASP A 249 -4.58 -31.80 -11.39
N GLY A 250 -3.80 -31.94 -10.32
CA GLY A 250 -2.36 -31.67 -10.28
C GLY A 250 -2.00 -30.19 -10.13
N LYS A 251 -2.98 -29.27 -10.07
CA LYS A 251 -2.71 -27.82 -10.00
C LYS A 251 -2.50 -27.32 -8.56
N PRO A 252 -1.72 -26.24 -8.37
CA PRO A 252 -1.56 -25.62 -7.06
C PRO A 252 -2.86 -25.00 -6.55
N ARG A 253 -3.05 -25.06 -5.23
CA ARG A 253 -4.19 -24.49 -4.50
C ARG A 253 -3.81 -23.14 -3.89
N TYR A 254 -4.77 -22.21 -3.88
CA TYR A 254 -4.61 -20.87 -3.32
C TYR A 254 -5.79 -20.50 -2.43
N VAL A 255 -5.55 -19.72 -1.38
CA VAL A 255 -6.64 -19.10 -0.60
C VAL A 255 -7.38 -18.09 -1.48
N THR A 256 -8.66 -18.33 -1.77
CA THR A 256 -9.48 -17.46 -2.63
C THR A 256 -10.39 -16.53 -1.84
N ALA A 257 -10.79 -16.91 -0.62
CA ALA A 257 -11.60 -16.08 0.27
C ALA A 257 -11.39 -16.49 1.73
N ILE A 258 -11.64 -15.54 2.63
CA ILE A 258 -11.59 -15.75 4.08
C ILE A 258 -12.92 -15.25 4.64
N GLU A 259 -13.61 -16.11 5.38
CA GLU A 259 -14.92 -15.85 6.00
C GLU A 259 -14.74 -15.97 7.53
N PRO A 260 -14.36 -14.88 8.21
CA PRO A 260 -14.01 -14.92 9.63
C PRO A 260 -15.20 -15.29 10.53
N GLU A 261 -16.43 -14.97 10.13
CA GLU A 261 -17.66 -15.24 10.89
C GLU A 261 -17.97 -16.73 10.98
N THR A 262 -17.72 -17.46 9.89
CA THR A 262 -17.93 -18.92 9.81
C THR A 262 -16.65 -19.71 10.12
N GLY A 263 -15.51 -19.03 10.23
CA GLY A 263 -14.19 -19.67 10.34
C GLY A 263 -13.77 -20.41 9.07
N THR A 264 -14.34 -20.08 7.91
CA THR A 264 -14.08 -20.79 6.65
C THR A 264 -12.98 -20.09 5.85
N VAL A 265 -11.99 -20.88 5.40
CA VAL A 265 -10.99 -20.42 4.43
C VAL A 265 -11.23 -21.18 3.12
N ARG A 266 -11.62 -20.45 2.08
CA ARG A 266 -11.85 -21.04 0.76
C ARG A 266 -10.54 -21.20 0.01
N VAL A 267 -10.37 -22.36 -0.60
CA VAL A 267 -9.18 -22.73 -1.35
C VAL A 267 -9.59 -23.15 -2.76
N GLY A 268 -8.96 -22.58 -3.78
CA GLY A 268 -9.30 -22.84 -5.17
C GLY A 268 -8.13 -22.64 -6.13
N SER A 269 -8.46 -22.58 -7.41
CA SER A 269 -7.50 -22.37 -8.49
C SER A 269 -7.05 -20.90 -8.59
N ALA A 270 -5.98 -20.65 -9.34
CA ALA A 270 -5.44 -19.30 -9.53
C ALA A 270 -6.42 -18.38 -10.28
N GLU A 271 -7.25 -18.91 -11.17
CA GLU A 271 -8.21 -18.14 -11.96
C GLU A 271 -9.28 -17.47 -11.10
N ARG A 272 -9.62 -18.07 -9.94
CA ARG A 272 -10.55 -17.50 -8.96
C ARG A 272 -9.99 -16.32 -8.17
N LEU A 273 -8.68 -16.06 -8.28
CA LEU A 273 -8.05 -14.89 -7.69
C LEU A 273 -8.12 -13.67 -8.59
N ASN A 274 -8.62 -13.80 -9.82
CA ASN A 274 -8.76 -12.68 -10.73
C ASN A 274 -9.78 -11.68 -10.20
N VAL A 275 -9.37 -10.43 -10.20
CA VAL A 275 -10.17 -9.29 -9.79
C VAL A 275 -10.22 -8.33 -10.97
N HIS A 276 -11.43 -7.88 -11.29
CA HIS A 276 -11.72 -6.94 -12.37
C HIS A 276 -12.22 -5.59 -11.86
N GLY A 277 -12.68 -5.51 -10.61
CA GLY A 277 -13.11 -4.28 -9.98
C GLY A 277 -12.74 -4.25 -8.50
N ILE A 278 -12.52 -3.06 -7.96
CA ILE A 278 -12.18 -2.83 -6.55
C ILE A 278 -13.08 -1.71 -6.03
N THR A 279 -13.68 -1.92 -4.87
CA THR A 279 -14.34 -0.86 -4.11
C THR A 279 -13.43 -0.49 -2.94
N ALA A 280 -12.95 0.75 -2.92
CA ALA A 280 -12.08 1.27 -1.87
C ALA A 280 -12.85 2.27 -1.00
N SER A 281 -12.90 2.03 0.31
CA SER A 281 -13.56 2.90 1.29
C SER A 281 -12.61 3.96 1.86
N ALA A 282 -13.17 5.03 2.42
CA ALA A 282 -12.45 6.11 3.09
C ALA A 282 -11.35 6.73 2.18
N PRO A 283 -11.76 7.33 1.04
CA PRO A 283 -10.81 7.92 0.12
C PRO A 283 -10.01 9.06 0.76
N VAL A 284 -8.72 9.09 0.42
CA VAL A 284 -7.81 10.19 0.71
C VAL A 284 -7.29 10.74 -0.61
N TRP A 285 -7.39 12.05 -0.80
CA TRP A 285 -6.89 12.74 -1.98
C TRP A 285 -5.69 13.60 -1.59
N THR A 286 -4.55 13.39 -2.25
CA THR A 286 -3.28 14.06 -1.91
C THR A 286 -3.32 15.56 -2.19
N SER A 287 -4.16 15.99 -3.15
CA SER A 287 -4.49 17.39 -3.43
C SER A 287 -5.41 18.03 -2.39
N GLY A 288 -6.09 17.23 -1.57
CA GLY A 288 -7.11 17.68 -0.60
C GLY A 288 -8.52 17.73 -1.17
N GLU A 289 -8.68 17.53 -2.49
CA GLU A 289 -9.96 17.56 -3.18
C GLU A 289 -10.14 16.31 -4.05
N ALA A 290 -11.36 15.77 -4.06
CA ALA A 290 -11.71 14.66 -4.94
C ALA A 290 -11.63 15.10 -6.41
N PRO A 291 -11.09 14.27 -7.32
CA PRO A 291 -11.14 14.54 -8.75
C PRO A 291 -12.59 14.70 -9.24
N VAL A 292 -12.77 15.60 -10.21
CA VAL A 292 -14.07 15.77 -10.87
C VAL A 292 -14.23 14.71 -11.96
N GLY A 293 -15.22 13.83 -11.78
CA GLY A 293 -15.52 12.76 -12.73
C GLY A 293 -14.57 11.57 -12.65
N ASP A 294 -14.69 10.69 -13.63
CA ASP A 294 -13.88 9.47 -13.73
C ASP A 294 -12.41 9.82 -14.07
N VAL A 295 -11.48 9.08 -13.47
CA VAL A 295 -10.03 9.29 -13.62
C VAL A 295 -9.37 8.04 -14.18
N ASP A 296 -8.75 8.18 -15.35
CA ASP A 296 -7.84 7.16 -15.86
C ASP A 296 -6.51 7.21 -15.09
N CYS A 297 -6.09 6.06 -14.58
CA CYS A 297 -4.97 5.93 -13.68
C CYS A 297 -4.32 4.54 -13.77
N VAL A 298 -3.22 4.38 -13.04
CA VAL A 298 -2.68 3.07 -12.65
C VAL A 298 -2.99 2.88 -11.18
N VAL A 299 -3.73 1.83 -10.83
CA VAL A 299 -3.92 1.46 -9.42
C VAL A 299 -2.81 0.52 -8.98
N GLN A 300 -2.33 0.69 -7.76
CA GLN A 300 -1.42 -0.22 -7.07
C GLN A 300 -2.08 -0.73 -5.79
N VAL A 301 -2.07 -2.05 -5.57
CA VAL A 301 -2.78 -2.68 -4.43
C VAL A 301 -1.84 -3.33 -3.39
N ARG A 302 -0.52 -3.27 -3.60
CA ARG A 302 0.51 -3.78 -2.69
C ARG A 302 1.76 -2.92 -2.79
N ALA A 303 2.60 -2.89 -1.75
CA ALA A 303 3.82 -2.08 -1.76
C ALA A 303 4.80 -2.46 -2.89
N HIS A 304 4.94 -3.75 -3.19
CA HIS A 304 5.84 -4.27 -4.24
C HIS A 304 5.04 -4.89 -5.39
N GLY A 305 4.38 -4.04 -6.18
CA GLY A 305 3.63 -4.44 -7.38
C GLY A 305 2.12 -4.51 -7.19
N GLY A 306 1.47 -5.41 -7.94
CA GLY A 306 0.00 -5.43 -8.01
C GLY A 306 -0.55 -4.19 -8.67
N THR A 307 0.01 -3.82 -9.83
CA THR A 307 -0.35 -2.63 -10.59
C THR A 307 -1.18 -2.98 -11.82
N ALA A 308 -2.22 -2.20 -12.10
CA ALA A 308 -3.00 -2.34 -13.34
C ALA A 308 -3.52 -0.97 -13.81
N PRO A 309 -3.59 -0.74 -15.14
CA PRO A 309 -4.37 0.37 -15.68
C PRO A 309 -5.85 0.22 -15.26
N ALA A 310 -6.45 1.34 -14.88
CA ALA A 310 -7.80 1.37 -14.34
C ALA A 310 -8.49 2.72 -14.56
N THR A 311 -9.81 2.71 -14.49
CA THR A 311 -10.62 3.92 -14.37
C THR A 311 -11.20 3.96 -12.95
N ALA A 312 -10.89 5.02 -12.21
CA ALA A 312 -11.38 5.25 -10.86
C ALA A 312 -12.51 6.28 -10.88
N ARG A 313 -13.64 5.95 -10.26
CA ARG A 313 -14.79 6.83 -10.09
C ARG A 313 -14.90 7.24 -8.62
N PRO A 314 -14.55 8.49 -8.28
CA PRO A 314 -14.75 9.02 -6.94
C PRO A 314 -16.25 9.08 -6.60
N GLY A 315 -16.61 8.58 -5.42
CA GLY A 315 -17.88 8.82 -4.75
C GLY A 315 -17.68 9.52 -3.41
N ASP A 316 -18.76 9.73 -2.65
CA ASP A 316 -18.71 10.52 -1.41
C ASP A 316 -17.89 9.84 -0.30
N SER A 317 -18.01 8.52 -0.15
CA SER A 317 -17.36 7.73 0.91
C SER A 317 -16.54 6.55 0.41
N SER A 318 -16.49 6.37 -0.92
CA SER A 318 -15.80 5.27 -1.58
C SER A 318 -15.32 5.66 -2.97
N VAL A 319 -14.45 4.84 -3.54
CA VAL A 319 -13.99 4.93 -4.93
C VAL A 319 -14.20 3.59 -5.59
N GLU A 320 -14.92 3.60 -6.70
CA GLU A 320 -15.09 2.42 -7.54
C GLU A 320 -13.99 2.39 -8.60
N ILE A 321 -13.20 1.33 -8.63
CA ILE A 321 -12.03 1.20 -9.50
C ILE A 321 -12.27 0.03 -10.45
N THR A 322 -12.43 0.35 -11.73
CA THR A 322 -12.59 -0.66 -12.79
C THR A 322 -11.24 -0.94 -13.43
N LEU A 323 -10.78 -2.19 -13.35
CA LEU A 323 -9.46 -2.60 -13.86
C LEU A 323 -9.55 -2.94 -15.35
N HIS A 324 -8.66 -2.37 -16.15
CA HIS A 324 -8.58 -2.67 -17.60
C HIS A 324 -7.87 -4.01 -17.86
N SER A 325 -7.07 -4.46 -16.91
CA SER A 325 -6.45 -5.78 -16.87
C SER A 325 -6.60 -6.38 -15.46
N PRO A 326 -6.89 -7.68 -15.32
CA PRO A 326 -7.18 -8.24 -14.01
C PRO A 326 -5.95 -8.23 -13.10
N LEU A 327 -6.17 -7.95 -11.82
CA LEU A 327 -5.21 -8.20 -10.76
C LEU A 327 -5.48 -9.54 -10.09
N THR A 328 -4.45 -10.15 -9.50
CA THR A 328 -4.57 -11.46 -8.83
C THR A 328 -4.39 -11.34 -7.32
N GLY A 329 -5.36 -11.83 -6.57
CA GLY A 329 -5.29 -11.98 -5.11
C GLY A 329 -5.39 -10.64 -4.35
N VAL A 330 -6.20 -9.71 -4.84
CA VAL A 330 -6.43 -8.43 -4.15
C VAL A 330 -7.07 -8.72 -2.79
N ALA A 331 -6.41 -8.32 -1.71
CA ALA A 331 -6.86 -8.61 -0.34
C ALA A 331 -7.51 -7.37 0.30
N ARG A 332 -8.60 -7.60 1.04
CA ARG A 332 -9.23 -6.57 1.87
C ARG A 332 -8.27 -6.08 2.96
N GLY A 333 -8.40 -4.81 3.35
CA GLY A 333 -7.54 -4.16 4.34
C GLY A 333 -6.22 -3.60 3.78
N GLN A 334 -5.80 -3.96 2.56
CA GLN A 334 -4.73 -3.24 1.84
C GLN A 334 -5.25 -1.89 1.33
N ALA A 335 -4.32 -0.99 0.96
CA ALA A 335 -4.69 0.22 0.23
C ALA A 335 -4.68 -0.01 -1.28
N ALA A 336 -5.66 0.57 -1.97
CA ALA A 336 -5.61 0.84 -3.40
C ALA A 336 -5.12 2.29 -3.59
N VAL A 337 -3.92 2.47 -4.14
CA VAL A 337 -3.32 3.78 -4.39
C VAL A 337 -3.39 4.09 -5.89
N LEU A 338 -3.87 5.28 -6.23
CA LEU A 338 -4.12 5.71 -7.60
C LEU A 338 -2.99 6.61 -8.08
N TYR A 339 -2.41 6.27 -9.23
CA TYR A 339 -1.30 6.97 -9.85
C TYR A 339 -1.70 7.54 -11.21
N ARG A 340 -1.27 8.78 -11.48
CA ARG A 340 -1.32 9.36 -12.81
C ARG A 340 0.07 9.25 -13.44
N PRO A 341 0.23 8.56 -14.59
CA PRO A 341 1.47 8.59 -15.33
C PRO A 341 1.87 10.02 -15.70
N ASP A 342 3.15 10.35 -15.50
CA ASP A 342 3.70 11.69 -15.76
C ASP A 342 5.17 11.54 -16.20
N PRO A 343 5.63 12.26 -17.24
CA PRO A 343 7.04 12.20 -17.70
C PRO A 343 8.08 12.52 -16.62
N ALA A 344 7.74 13.36 -15.64
CA ALA A 344 8.59 13.66 -14.49
C ALA A 344 8.52 12.58 -13.40
N GLY A 345 7.70 11.54 -13.58
CA GLY A 345 7.43 10.41 -12.69
C GLY A 345 6.03 10.49 -12.06
N ASP A 346 5.39 9.31 -11.97
CA ASP A 346 3.98 9.18 -11.64
C ASP A 346 3.55 9.94 -10.39
N VAL A 347 2.44 10.65 -10.50
CA VAL A 347 1.81 11.42 -9.41
C VAL A 347 0.86 10.52 -8.64
N VAL A 348 0.95 10.55 -7.30
CA VAL A 348 -0.06 9.94 -6.43
C VAL A 348 -1.28 10.86 -6.38
N ILE A 349 -2.42 10.39 -6.88
CA ILE A 349 -3.69 11.13 -6.91
C ILE A 349 -4.42 11.00 -5.58
N GLY A 350 -4.43 9.78 -5.03
CA GLY A 350 -5.15 9.45 -3.82
C GLY A 350 -5.12 7.96 -3.54
N SER A 351 -5.82 7.54 -2.49
CA SER A 351 -5.93 6.14 -2.10
C SER A 351 -7.23 5.86 -1.36
N GLY A 352 -7.52 4.58 -1.13
CA GLY A 352 -8.56 4.14 -0.20
C GLY A 352 -8.25 2.73 0.32
N THR A 353 -8.94 2.32 1.39
CA THR A 353 -8.80 0.96 1.94
C THR A 353 -9.68 0.01 1.15
N ILE A 354 -9.13 -1.08 0.63
CA ILE A 354 -9.87 -2.07 -0.17
C ILE A 354 -10.91 -2.76 0.72
N ALA A 355 -12.18 -2.49 0.42
CA ALA A 355 -13.33 -3.03 1.14
C ALA A 355 -14.00 -4.17 0.37
N GLY A 356 -13.93 -4.16 -0.96
CA GLY A 356 -14.55 -5.17 -1.82
C GLY A 356 -13.81 -5.38 -3.13
N THR A 357 -14.03 -6.54 -3.76
CA THR A 357 -13.47 -6.93 -5.05
C THR A 357 -14.53 -7.60 -5.91
N VAL A 358 -14.49 -7.36 -7.22
CA VAL A 358 -15.38 -7.99 -8.21
C VAL A 358 -14.57 -8.99 -9.02
N SER A 359 -14.97 -10.27 -9.00
CA SER A 359 -14.29 -11.37 -9.71
C SER A 359 -14.84 -11.62 -11.12
N GLU A 360 -16.02 -11.09 -11.46
CA GLU A 360 -16.59 -11.22 -12.80
C GLU A 360 -16.07 -10.11 -13.73
N ARG A 361 -15.77 -10.48 -14.98
CA ARG A 361 -15.37 -9.51 -16.00
C ARG A 361 -16.58 -8.62 -16.34
N PRO A 362 -16.47 -7.28 -16.30
CA PRO A 362 -17.53 -6.40 -16.76
C PRO A 362 -17.92 -6.78 -18.19
N ALA A 363 -19.22 -6.89 -18.47
CA ALA A 363 -19.68 -7.09 -19.84
C ALA A 363 -19.12 -5.96 -20.71
N SER A 364 -18.39 -6.30 -21.77
CA SER A 364 -17.86 -5.30 -22.70
C SER A 364 -19.01 -4.44 -23.20
N ALA A 365 -18.91 -3.12 -23.03
CA ALA A 365 -19.81 -2.18 -23.72
C ALA A 365 -19.77 -2.53 -25.21
N GLY A 366 -20.90 -3.02 -25.74
CA GLY A 366 -20.97 -3.65 -27.05
C GLY A 366 -20.40 -2.75 -28.12
N THR A 367 -19.48 -3.29 -28.92
CA THR A 367 -19.16 -2.75 -30.23
C THR A 367 -20.47 -2.54 -30.99
N VAL A 368 -20.78 -1.28 -31.30
CA VAL A 368 -21.86 -0.92 -32.21
C VAL A 368 -21.60 -1.67 -33.50
N SER A 369 -22.41 -2.70 -33.77
CA SER A 369 -22.37 -3.44 -35.03
C SER A 369 -22.80 -2.47 -36.12
N GLU A 370 -21.84 -2.01 -36.92
CA GLU A 370 -22.12 -1.41 -38.22
C GLU A 370 -22.95 -2.43 -39.02
N ARG A 371 -24.13 -2.00 -39.47
CA ARG A 371 -24.94 -2.80 -40.41
C ARG A 371 -24.19 -2.87 -41.74
N PRO A 372 -24.04 -4.04 -42.37
CA PRO A 372 -23.47 -4.10 -43.70
C PRO A 372 -24.45 -3.49 -44.70
N ALA A 373 -23.97 -2.55 -45.51
CA ALA A 373 -24.67 -2.09 -46.69
C ALA A 373 -24.80 -3.25 -47.69
N SER A 374 -26.02 -3.74 -47.92
CA SER A 374 -26.30 -4.74 -48.96
C SER A 374 -26.28 -4.08 -50.33
N ALA A 375 -25.23 -4.35 -51.10
CA ALA A 375 -25.15 -4.04 -52.52
C ALA A 375 -25.78 -5.17 -53.35
N GLY A 376 -26.81 -4.81 -54.13
CA GLY A 376 -27.13 -5.36 -55.44
C GLY A 376 -27.89 -6.69 -55.51
N THR A 377 -29.04 -6.70 -56.18
CA THR A 377 -29.14 -7.34 -57.50
C THR A 377 -30.34 -6.79 -58.28
N VAL A 378 -30.09 -6.45 -59.54
CA VAL A 378 -31.07 -6.10 -60.57
C VAL A 378 -31.81 -7.36 -61.01
N SER A 379 -33.14 -7.33 -61.12
CA SER A 379 -33.87 -8.27 -61.97
C SER A 379 -35.11 -7.61 -62.59
N ALA A 380 -35.35 -7.99 -63.84
CA ALA A 380 -36.17 -7.31 -64.84
C ALA A 380 -37.69 -7.45 -64.64
N MET A 381 -38.41 -6.53 -65.29
CA MET A 381 -39.88 -6.46 -65.39
C MET A 381 -40.53 -7.72 -66.00
N PRO A 382 -41.86 -7.84 -65.88
CA PRO A 382 -42.65 -7.49 -67.07
C PRO A 382 -43.82 -6.55 -66.80
N ALA A 383 -44.22 -5.85 -67.87
CA ALA A 383 -45.33 -4.92 -67.96
C ALA A 383 -46.71 -5.61 -67.87
N VAL A 384 -47.75 -4.84 -67.54
CA VAL A 384 -49.02 -4.70 -68.29
C VAL A 384 -49.97 -3.73 -67.54
N ALA A 385 -50.60 -2.84 -68.33
CA ALA A 385 -51.86 -2.07 -68.19
C ALA A 385 -52.45 -1.87 -66.77
N GLY A 386 -52.79 -0.66 -66.30
CA GLY A 386 -53.37 0.49 -66.99
C GLY A 386 -54.82 0.61 -66.56
N ASP A 387 -55.21 1.69 -65.87
CA ASP A 387 -56.49 2.37 -66.08
C ASP A 387 -56.51 3.75 -65.41
N ARG A 388 -57.35 4.60 -65.98
CA ARG A 388 -57.58 6.02 -65.76
C ARG A 388 -58.52 6.27 -64.58
N THR A 389 -58.49 7.52 -64.07
CA THR A 389 -59.59 8.49 -63.84
C THR A 389 -59.27 9.31 -62.58
N ALA A 390 -59.06 10.63 -62.68
CA ALA A 390 -60.05 11.71 -62.42
C ALA A 390 -60.60 11.62 -60.98
N GLU A 391 -60.40 12.60 -60.09
CA GLU A 391 -60.67 14.04 -60.20
C GLU A 391 -59.79 14.84 -59.23
#